data_AF-A0A3Q3AUZ8-F1
#
_entry.id   AF-A0A3Q3AUZ8-F1
#
_cell.length_a   1.000
_cell.length_b   1.000
_cell.length_c   1.000
_cell.angle_alpha   90.00
_cell.angle_beta   90.00
_cell.angle_gamma   90.00
#
_symmetry.space_group_name_H-M   'P 1'
#
loop_
_entity.id
_entity.type
_entity.pdbx_description
1 polymer ?
#
loop_
_entity_poly.entity_id
_entity_poly.type
_entity_poly.pdbx_seq_one_letter_code
_entity_poly.pdbx_strand_id
1 'polypeptide(L)'
;MEASKDAMSDLESGMATIVKVFHKYSGHKCKLKKAELKDLINNEMSHFIMKIHENEILDQLFADLDQNGDLEIDFQEFVTLIAMVTSACHEFFSPSHQDN
;
A
#
# COMPACT_ATOMS: atom_id res chain seq x y z
N MET A 1 -13.38 35.22 0.58
CA MET A 1 -11.96 34.83 0.64
C MET A 1 -11.90 33.42 0.10
N GLU A 2 -11.91 33.28 -1.23
CA GLU A 2 -11.75 32.00 -1.89
C GLU A 2 -10.24 31.71 -1.88
N ALA A 3 -9.80 30.82 -1.00
CA ALA A 3 -8.48 30.24 -1.13
C ALA A 3 -8.50 29.40 -2.41
N SER A 4 -7.77 29.86 -3.42
CA SER A 4 -7.41 29.06 -4.59
C SER A 4 -6.91 27.71 -4.08
N LYS A 5 -7.69 26.65 -4.27
CA LYS A 5 -7.17 25.29 -4.23
C LYS A 5 -6.30 25.19 -5.47
N ASP A 6 -5.01 25.45 -5.34
CA ASP A 6 -4.05 24.97 -6.32
C ASP A 6 -4.37 23.48 -6.54
N ALA A 7 -4.76 23.14 -7.76
CA ALA A 7 -5.05 21.76 -8.11
C ALA A 7 -3.74 21.00 -7.92
N MET A 8 -3.68 20.17 -6.87
CA MET A 8 -2.56 19.28 -6.63
C MET A 8 -2.23 18.55 -7.93
N SER A 9 -0.93 18.46 -8.26
CA SER A 9 -0.48 17.64 -9.37
C SER A 9 -0.91 16.18 -9.17
N ASP A 10 -0.95 15.40 -10.26
CA ASP A 10 -1.39 14.00 -10.20
C ASP A 10 -0.58 13.20 -9.17
N LEU A 11 0.72 13.48 -9.05
CA LEU A 11 1.59 12.84 -8.07
C LEU A 11 1.24 13.25 -6.64
N GLU A 12 1.04 14.55 -6.37
CA GLU A 12 0.63 15.04 -5.04
C GLU A 12 -0.74 14.48 -4.64
N SER A 13 -1.67 14.40 -5.59
CA SER A 13 -2.98 13.77 -5.40
C SER A 13 -2.85 12.27 -5.10
N GLY A 14 -1.96 11.57 -5.80
CA GLY A 14 -1.63 10.17 -5.54
C GLY A 14 -1.05 9.96 -4.14
N MET A 15 -0.05 10.76 -3.75
CA MET A 15 0.54 10.72 -2.40
C MET A 15 -0.50 11.00 -1.31
N ALA A 16 -1.34 12.04 -1.50
CA ALA A 16 -2.44 12.34 -0.58
C ALA A 16 -3.45 11.19 -0.50
N THR A 17 -3.67 10.45 -1.60
CA THR A 17 -4.54 9.28 -1.63
C THR A 17 -3.95 8.11 -0.86
N ILE A 18 -2.65 7.84 -1.00
CA ILE A 18 -1.94 6.81 -0.23
C ILE A 18 -2.09 7.07 1.28
N VAL A 19 -1.86 8.32 1.71
CA VAL A 19 -2.02 8.73 3.12
C VAL A 19 -3.47 8.56 3.59
N LYS A 20 -4.45 8.97 2.79
CA LYS A 20 -5.88 8.80 3.13
C LYS A 20 -6.28 7.34 3.27
N VAL A 21 -5.81 6.47 2.36
CA VAL A 21 -6.08 5.04 2.43
C VAL A 21 -5.46 4.46 3.70
N PHE A 22 -4.21 4.80 4.03
CA PHE A 22 -3.60 4.35 5.28
C PHE A 22 -4.42 4.75 6.51
N HIS A 23 -4.84 6.02 6.61
CA HIS A 23 -5.65 6.50 7.73
C HIS A 23 -7.05 5.86 7.80
N LYS A 24 -7.63 5.51 6.64
CA LYS A 24 -8.94 4.83 6.57
C LYS A 24 -8.91 3.46 7.28
N TYR A 25 -7.80 2.72 7.17
CA TYR A 25 -7.68 1.38 7.77
C TYR A 25 -6.96 1.38 9.13
N SER A 26 -6.02 2.30 9.37
CA SER A 26 -5.28 2.40 10.65
C SER A 26 -6.07 3.08 11.78
N GLY A 27 -7.19 3.71 11.42
CA GLY A 27 -8.05 4.43 12.35
C GLY A 27 -7.29 5.48 13.17
N HIS A 28 -7.54 5.51 14.49
CA HIS A 28 -6.97 6.51 15.39
C HIS A 28 -5.53 6.24 15.84
N LYS A 29 -5.00 5.03 15.61
CA LYS A 29 -3.68 4.63 16.12
C LYS A 29 -2.55 4.86 15.12
N CYS A 30 -2.86 5.27 13.89
CA CYS A 30 -1.90 5.48 12.80
C CYS A 30 -0.99 4.27 12.56
N LYS A 31 -1.51 3.06 12.85
CA LYS A 31 -0.86 1.78 12.63
C LYS A 31 -1.89 0.76 12.19
N LEU A 32 -1.49 -0.19 11.34
CA LEU A 32 -2.33 -1.25 10.84
C LEU A 32 -2.00 -2.56 11.54
N LYS A 33 -3.01 -3.23 12.07
CA LYS A 33 -2.91 -4.61 12.50
C LYS A 33 -3.05 -5.53 11.31
N LYS A 34 -2.64 -6.78 11.50
CA LYS A 34 -2.76 -7.86 10.51
C LYS A 34 -4.14 -7.97 9.85
N ALA A 35 -5.22 -7.84 10.62
CA ALA A 35 -6.59 -7.85 10.08
C ALA A 35 -6.89 -6.63 9.21
N GLU A 36 -6.44 -5.44 9.63
CA GLU A 36 -6.63 -4.18 8.89
C GLU A 36 -5.80 -4.17 7.59
N LEU A 37 -4.58 -4.71 7.64
CA LEU A 37 -3.73 -4.92 6.46
C LEU A 37 -4.40 -5.86 5.45
N LYS A 38 -5.00 -6.96 5.93
CA LYS A 38 -5.75 -7.91 5.08
C LYS A 38 -6.91 -7.22 4.36
N ASP A 39 -7.68 -6.43 5.09
CA ASP A 39 -8.83 -5.71 4.53
C ASP A 39 -8.38 -4.64 3.53
N LEU A 40 -7.30 -3.91 3.82
CA LEU A 40 -6.71 -2.93 2.92
C LEU A 40 -6.30 -3.58 1.60
N ILE A 41 -5.53 -4.68 1.65
CA ILE A 41 -5.05 -5.38 0.45
C ILE A 41 -6.24 -5.92 -0.36
N ASN A 42 -7.20 -6.55 0.29
CA ASN A 42 -8.34 -7.15 -0.39
C ASN A 42 -9.34 -6.13 -0.97
N ASN A 43 -9.38 -4.91 -0.45
CA ASN A 43 -10.31 -3.87 -0.92
C ASN A 43 -9.66 -2.86 -1.88
N GLU A 44 -8.42 -2.44 -1.62
CA GLU A 44 -7.76 -1.38 -2.38
C GLU A 44 -6.78 -1.96 -3.43
N MET A 45 -6.25 -3.17 -3.20
CA MET A 45 -5.24 -3.81 -4.07
C MET A 45 -5.70 -5.12 -4.71
N SER A 46 -7.00 -5.41 -4.74
CA SER A 46 -7.54 -6.70 -5.22
C SER A 46 -7.17 -7.08 -6.65
N HIS A 47 -6.78 -6.10 -7.47
CA HIS A 47 -6.35 -6.29 -8.85
C HIS A 47 -4.83 -6.46 -8.99
N PHE A 48 -4.06 -6.01 -8.01
CA PHE A 48 -2.59 -6.05 -8.02
C PHE A 48 -2.06 -7.22 -7.19
N ILE A 49 -2.71 -7.50 -6.06
CA ILE A 49 -2.43 -8.63 -5.19
C ILE A 49 -3.61 -9.58 -5.30
N MET A 50 -3.34 -10.83 -5.69
CA MET A 50 -4.36 -11.88 -5.68
C MET A 50 -4.93 -11.97 -4.27
N LYS A 51 -6.27 -11.93 -4.13
CA LYS A 51 -6.93 -11.88 -2.83
C LYS A 51 -6.27 -12.82 -1.83
N ILE A 52 -5.85 -12.29 -0.70
CA ILE A 52 -5.17 -13.08 0.32
C ILE A 52 -6.25 -13.87 1.07
N HIS A 53 -6.51 -15.08 0.58
CA HIS A 53 -7.41 -16.04 1.21
C HIS A 53 -6.70 -16.86 2.29
N GLU A 54 -5.41 -17.12 2.09
CA GLU A 54 -4.58 -17.90 3.00
C GLU A 54 -3.96 -17.00 4.06
N ASN A 55 -4.17 -17.35 5.33
CA ASN A 55 -3.51 -16.63 6.42
C ASN A 55 -1.99 -16.74 6.30
N GLU A 56 -1.42 -17.86 5.87
CA GLU A 56 0.04 -18.02 5.75
C GLU A 56 0.71 -16.96 4.85
N ILE A 57 0.09 -16.60 3.72
CA ILE A 57 0.60 -15.55 2.83
C ILE A 57 0.52 -14.18 3.51
N LEU A 58 -0.58 -13.91 4.23
CA LEU A 58 -0.72 -12.69 5.02
C LEU A 58 0.32 -12.63 6.15
N ASP A 59 0.58 -13.76 6.81
CA ASP A 59 1.52 -13.89 7.92
C ASP A 59 2.94 -13.59 7.45
N GLN A 60 3.33 -14.17 6.31
CA GLN A 60 4.63 -13.93 5.70
C GLN A 60 4.77 -12.47 5.26
N LEU A 61 3.78 -11.93 4.55
CA LEU A 61 3.79 -10.54 4.13
C LEU A 61 3.85 -9.58 5.32
N PHE A 62 3.09 -9.87 6.38
CA PHE A 62 3.08 -9.09 7.60
C PHE A 62 4.47 -9.13 8.26
N ALA A 63 5.08 -10.31 8.37
CA ALA A 63 6.42 -10.46 8.93
C ALA A 63 7.50 -9.77 8.08
N ASP A 64 7.35 -9.74 6.77
CA ASP A 64 8.27 -9.06 5.85
C ASP A 64 8.13 -7.53 5.96
N LEU A 65 6.94 -7.02 6.30
CA LEU A 65 6.66 -5.58 6.46
C LEU A 65 6.94 -5.06 7.87
N ASP A 66 6.70 -5.86 8.92
CA ASP A 66 6.95 -5.55 10.34
C ASP A 66 8.45 -5.62 10.64
N GLN A 67 9.17 -4.60 10.15
CA GLN A 67 10.63 -4.52 10.26
C GLN A 67 11.08 -4.21 11.68
N ASN A 68 10.22 -3.53 12.45
CA ASN A 68 10.50 -3.15 13.83
C ASN A 68 10.10 -4.26 14.84
N GLY A 69 9.29 -5.24 14.43
CA GLY A 69 8.86 -6.39 15.24
C GLY A 69 7.82 -6.05 16.31
N ASP A 70 7.05 -4.98 16.14
CA ASP A 70 6.06 -4.50 17.11
C ASP A 70 4.65 -5.08 16.89
N LEU A 71 4.50 -5.95 15.89
CA LEU A 71 3.25 -6.59 15.49
C LEU A 71 2.18 -5.61 14.98
N GLU A 72 2.61 -4.42 14.55
CA GLU A 72 1.81 -3.40 13.91
C GLU A 72 2.56 -2.84 12.68
N ILE A 73 1.85 -2.40 11.66
CA ILE A 73 2.46 -1.80 10.46
C ILE A 73 2.29 -0.29 10.54
N ASP A 74 3.38 0.45 10.65
CA ASP A 74 3.37 1.90 10.60
C ASP A 74 3.29 2.43 9.16
N PHE A 75 3.23 3.76 9.01
CA PHE A 75 3.13 4.38 7.69
C PHE A 75 4.35 4.11 6.81
N GLN A 76 5.55 4.03 7.39
CA GLN A 76 6.78 3.80 6.63
C GLN A 76 6.84 2.35 6.11
N GLU A 77 6.44 1.39 6.94
CA GLU A 77 6.31 -0.02 6.57
C GLU A 77 5.22 -0.20 5.50
N PHE A 78 4.09 0.52 5.63
CA PHE A 78 3.05 0.55 4.60
C PHE A 78 3.55 1.12 3.26
N VAL A 79 4.30 2.22 3.27
CA VAL A 79 4.87 2.80 2.04
C VAL A 79 5.84 1.82 1.38
N THR A 80 6.56 1.02 2.15
CA THR A 80 7.41 -0.06 1.62
C THR A 80 6.57 -1.09 0.85
N LEU A 81 5.40 -1.49 1.34
CA LEU A 81 4.46 -2.32 0.59
C LEU A 81 4.04 -1.66 -0.73
N ILE A 82 3.63 -0.38 -0.69
CA ILE A 82 3.25 0.36 -1.90
C ILE A 82 4.40 0.36 -2.91
N ALA A 83 5.62 0.63 -2.47
CA ALA A 83 6.80 0.64 -3.32
C ALA A 83 7.05 -0.74 -3.93
N MET A 84 7.01 -1.82 -3.14
CA MET A 84 7.19 -3.19 -3.64
C MET A 84 6.13 -3.56 -4.69
N VAL A 85 4.86 -3.30 -4.42
CA VAL A 85 3.76 -3.57 -5.37
C VAL A 85 3.92 -2.72 -6.62
N THR A 86 4.27 -1.44 -6.48
CA THR A 86 4.48 -0.52 -7.61
C THR A 86 5.65 -0.98 -8.48
N SER A 87 6.76 -1.42 -7.87
CA SER A 87 7.91 -1.99 -8.59
C SER A 87 7.58 -3.30 -9.29
N ALA A 88 6.85 -4.21 -8.63
CA ALA A 88 6.39 -5.45 -9.25
C ALA A 88 5.42 -5.18 -10.41
N CYS A 89 4.55 -4.16 -10.28
CA CYS A 89 3.69 -3.69 -11.36
C CYS A 89 4.50 -3.02 -12.47
N HIS A 90 5.58 -2.31 -12.15
CA HIS A 90 6.46 -1.73 -13.15
C HIS A 90 7.08 -2.82 -14.04
N GLU A 91 7.47 -3.97 -13.50
CA GLU A 91 7.90 -5.11 -14.33
C GLU A 91 6.76 -5.69 -15.19
N PHE A 92 5.52 -5.63 -14.70
CA PHE A 92 4.33 -6.09 -15.43
C PHE A 92 3.87 -5.13 -16.54
N PHE A 93 4.13 -3.83 -16.37
CA PHE A 93 3.76 -2.76 -17.31
C PHE A 93 4.92 -2.23 -18.15
N SER A 94 6.16 -2.55 -17.79
CA SER A 94 7.29 -2.39 -18.69
C SER A 94 7.10 -3.42 -19.79
N PRO A 95 6.85 -3.00 -21.04
CA PRO A 95 6.86 -3.94 -22.14
C PRO A 95 8.25 -4.56 -22.10
N SER A 96 8.30 -5.87 -21.88
CA SER A 96 9.50 -6.66 -22.09
C SER A 96 10.15 -6.16 -23.38
N HIS A 97 11.27 -5.43 -23.24
CA HIS A 97 12.21 -5.26 -24.33
C HIS A 97 12.82 -6.65 -24.52
N GLN A 98 12.09 -7.47 -25.26
CA GLN A 98 12.59 -8.65 -25.89
C GLN A 98 13.37 -8.16 -27.12
N ASP A 99 14.55 -7.61 -26.90
CA ASP A 99 15.49 -7.30 -27.99
C ASP A 99 16.64 -8.30 -27.95
N ASN A 100 16.44 -9.32 -28.79
CA ASN A 100 17.38 -9.98 -29.71
C ASN A 100 18.80 -10.33 -29.24
#